data_AF-A0A8T6PHG0-F1
#
_entry.id   AF-A0A8T6PHG0-F1
#
_cell.length_a   1.000
_cell.length_b   1.000
_cell.length_c   1.000
_cell.angle_alpha   90.00
_cell.angle_beta   90.00
_cell.angle_gamma   90.00
#
_symmetry.space_group_name_H-M   'P 1'
#
loop_
_entity.id
_entity.type
_entity.pdbx_description
1 polymer ?
#
loop_
_entity_poly.entity_id
_entity_poly.type
_entity_poly.pdbx_seq_one_letter_code
_entity_poly.pdbx_strand_id
1 'polypeptide(L)' 'MTLLNGKRLILGVTGSIAAYKAVDLASKLTQAGAAVDVIMTEAAQQFVTPLAFQSVTGRAVYTSMWET' A
#
# COMPACT_ATOMS: atom_id res chain seq x y z
N MET A 1 -8.81 9.48 -19.47
CA MET A 1 -7.74 8.64 -18.89
C MET A 1 -7.05 9.44 -17.80
N THR A 2 -6.92 8.88 -16.61
CA THR A 2 -6.14 9.46 -15.50
C THR A 2 -4.65 9.38 -15.83
N LEU A 3 -3.86 10.31 -15.27
CA LEU A 3 -2.40 10.37 -15.45
C LEU A 3 -1.68 9.10 -14.98
N LEU A 4 -2.30 8.35 -14.07
CA LEU A 4 -1.73 7.17 -13.42
C LEU A 4 -2.14 5.83 -14.07
N ASN A 5 -3.01 5.85 -15.09
CA ASN A 5 -3.50 4.62 -15.72
C ASN A 5 -2.36 3.78 -16.32
N GLY A 6 -2.25 2.53 -15.90
CA GLY A 6 -1.19 1.60 -16.33
C GLY A 6 0.19 1.89 -15.72
N LYS A 7 0.31 2.83 -14.78
CA LYS A 7 1.56 3.06 -14.05
C LYS A 7 1.69 2.07 -12.89
N ARG A 8 2.93 1.69 -12.57
CA ARG A 8 3.26 0.87 -11.41
C ARG A 8 3.92 1.75 -10.34
N LEU A 9 3.40 1.71 -9.12
CA LEU A 9 3.84 2.54 -8.01
C LEU A 9 4.23 1.67 -6.82
N ILE A 10 5.29 2.06 -6.11
CA ILE A 10 5.63 1.48 -4.81
C ILE A 10 5.18 2.46 -3.73
N LEU A 11 4.38 1.98 -2.78
CA LEU A 11 3.97 2.72 -1.59
C LEU A 11 4.66 2.16 -0.36
N GLY A 12 5.67 2.86 0.15
CA GLY A 12 6.34 2.54 1.40
C GLY A 12 5.60 3.12 2.61
N VAL A 13 5.30 2.29 3.60
CA VAL A 13 4.58 2.67 4.83
C VAL A 13 5.44 2.38 6.06
N THR A 14 5.70 3.41 6.86
CA THR A 14 6.54 3.36 8.06
C THR A 14 5.73 3.59 9.35
N GLY A 15 6.36 3.38 10.52
CA GLY A 15 5.72 3.52 11.83
C GLY A 15 5.34 4.98 12.15
N SER A 16 4.09 5.34 11.89
CA SER A 16 3.52 6.65 12.17
C SER A 16 2.06 6.51 12.56
N ILE A 17 1.55 7.39 13.43
CA ILE A 17 0.13 7.48 13.75
C ILE A 17 -0.74 7.73 12.51
N ALA A 18 -0.16 8.30 11.44
CA ALA A 18 -0.85 8.54 10.17
C ALA A 18 -0.84 7.33 9.23
N ALA A 19 -0.23 6.21 9.58
CA ALA A 19 -0.08 5.04 8.69
C ALA A 19 -1.43 4.51 8.18
N TYR A 20 -2.50 4.55 9.01
CA TYR A 20 -3.84 4.13 8.59
C TYR A 20 -4.39 4.95 7.41
N LYS A 21 -4.01 6.23 7.27
CA LYS A 21 -4.43 7.09 6.15
C LYS A 21 -3.80 6.67 4.83
N ALA A 22 -2.68 5.94 4.87
CA ALA A 22 -2.05 5.43 3.66
C ALA A 22 -2.93 4.39 2.94
N VAL A 23 -3.88 3.74 3.65
CA VAL A 23 -4.85 2.82 3.02
C VAL A 23 -5.79 3.58 2.07
N ASP A 24 -6.28 4.75 2.50
CA ASP A 24 -7.11 5.62 1.65
C ASP A 24 -6.31 6.13 0.44
N LEU A 25 -5.04 6.51 0.63
CA LEU A 25 -4.14 6.86 -0.47
C LEU A 25 -3.98 5.69 -1.46
N ALA A 26 -3.72 4.48 -0.97
CA ALA A 26 -3.56 3.29 -1.81
C ALA A 26 -4.84 3.00 -2.63
N SER A 27 -6.01 3.14 -2.01
CA SER A 27 -7.30 3.01 -2.68
C SER A 27 -7.47 4.02 -3.80
N LYS A 28 -7.20 5.31 -3.54
CA LYS A 28 -7.30 6.39 -4.55
C LYS A 28 -6.33 6.20 -5.71
N LEU A 29 -5.09 5.79 -5.44
CA LEU A 29 -4.10 5.50 -6.49
C LEU A 29 -4.54 4.31 -7.35
N THR A 30 -5.11 3.27 -6.74
CA THR A 30 -5.63 2.09 -7.45
C THR A 30 -6.84 2.45 -8.31
N GLN A 31 -7.79 3.22 -7.77
CA GLN A 31 -8.94 3.74 -8.52
C GLN A 31 -8.52 4.65 -9.69
N ALA A 32 -7.38 5.33 -9.56
CA ALA A 32 -6.78 6.11 -10.65
C ALA A 32 -6.08 5.24 -11.72
N GLY A 33 -6.18 3.91 -11.64
CA GLY A 33 -5.65 2.97 -12.63
C GLY A 33 -4.18 2.59 -12.44
N ALA A 34 -3.58 2.93 -11.29
CA ALA A 34 -2.22 2.49 -10.97
C ALA A 34 -2.22 1.06 -10.39
N ALA A 35 -1.19 0.29 -10.72
CA ALA A 35 -0.83 -0.92 -9.97
C ALA A 35 0.04 -0.53 -8.77
N VAL A 36 -0.50 -0.65 -7.56
CA VAL A 36 0.18 -0.20 -6.33
C VAL A 36 0.73 -1.41 -5.56
N ASP A 37 2.05 -1.52 -5.48
CA ASP A 37 2.73 -2.49 -4.61
C ASP A 37 3.06 -1.82 -3.27
N VAL A 38 2.63 -2.40 -2.16
CA VAL A 38 2.81 -1.80 -0.83
C VAL A 38 3.92 -2.54 -0.07
N ILE A 39 4.80 -1.76 0.57
CA ILE A 39 5.86 -2.27 1.44
C ILE A 39 5.67 -1.66 2.82
N MET A 40 5.66 -2.50 3.86
CA MET A 40 5.41 -2.06 5.24
C MET A 40 6.58 -2.42 6.13
N THR A 41 7.01 -1.46 6.96
CA THR A 41 7.88 -1.77 8.11
C THR A 41 7.12 -2.53 9.20
N GLU A 42 7.82 -3.25 10.05
CA GLU A 42 7.25 -3.88 11.25
C GLU A 42 6.51 -2.86 12.14
N ALA A 43 7.09 -1.67 12.34
CA ALA A 43 6.47 -0.61 13.12
C ALA A 43 5.15 -0.10 12.50
N ALA A 44 5.03 -0.07 11.18
CA ALA A 44 3.78 0.31 10.50
C ALA A 44 2.66 -0.72 10.76
N GLN A 45 3.01 -1.99 10.86
CA GLN A 45 2.06 -3.09 11.09
C GLN A 45 1.38 -3.00 12.46
N GLN A 46 1.99 -2.32 13.42
CA GLN A 46 1.39 -2.03 14.74
C GLN A 46 0.22 -1.02 14.66
N PHE A 47 0.17 -0.21 13.60
CA PHE A 47 -0.88 0.81 13.39
C PHE A 47 -1.96 0.36 12.42
N VAL A 48 -1.59 -0.43 11.40
CA VAL A 48 -2.51 -0.90 10.36
C VAL A 48 -2.01 -2.22 9.79
N THR A 49 -2.90 -3.16 9.52
CA THR A 49 -2.51 -4.51 9.06
C THR A 49 -2.24 -4.54 7.55
N PRO A 50 -1.37 -5.45 7.07
CA PRO A 50 -1.16 -5.66 5.64
C PRO A 50 -2.45 -5.98 4.87
N LEU A 51 -3.39 -6.71 5.50
CA LEU A 51 -4.67 -7.08 4.90
C LEU A 51 -5.49 -5.85 4.42
N ALA A 52 -5.41 -4.72 5.14
CA ALA A 52 -6.10 -3.50 4.75
C ALA A 52 -5.62 -2.99 3.38
N PHE A 53 -4.32 -3.05 3.13
CA PHE A 53 -3.72 -2.67 1.85
C PHE A 53 -4.01 -3.69 0.75
N GLN A 54 -3.94 -5.00 1.07
CA GLN A 54 -4.28 -6.06 0.10
C GLN A 54 -5.72 -5.89 -0.41
N SER A 55 -6.65 -5.56 0.49
CA SER A 55 -8.07 -5.38 0.17
C SER A 55 -8.33 -4.25 -0.83
N VAL A 56 -7.56 -3.14 -0.76
CA VAL A 56 -7.80 -1.96 -1.62
C VAL A 56 -6.92 -1.93 -2.87
N THR A 57 -5.77 -2.62 -2.85
CA THR A 57 -4.86 -2.69 -4.01
C THR A 57 -5.08 -3.94 -4.86
N GLY A 58 -5.68 -5.00 -4.30
CA GLY A 58 -5.81 -6.30 -4.94
C GLY A 58 -4.45 -7.01 -5.14
N ARG A 59 -3.42 -6.61 -4.39
CA ARG A 59 -2.04 -7.06 -4.56
C ARG A 59 -1.42 -7.46 -3.23
N ALA A 60 -0.41 -8.33 -3.29
CA ALA A 60 0.36 -8.72 -2.10
C ALA A 60 1.04 -7.50 -1.47
N VAL A 61 1.26 -7.58 -0.16
CA VAL A 61 1.89 -6.53 0.64
C VAL A 61 3.15 -7.12 1.25
N TYR A 62 4.28 -6.47 1.01
CA TYR A 62 5.59 -6.96 1.45
C TYR A 62 5.91 -6.38 2.82
N THR A 63 6.18 -7.26 3.79
CA THR A 63 6.48 -6.90 5.18
C THR A 63 7.92 -7.20 5.58
N SER A 64 8.60 -8.03 4.78
CA SER A 64 9.97 -8.49 4.96
C SER A 64 10.65 -8.60 3.60
N MET A 65 11.98 -8.51 3.57
CA MET A 65 12.76 -8.75 2.35
C MET A 65 12.82 -10.23 1.97
N TRP A 66 12.57 -11.12 2.93
CA TRP A 66 12.84 -12.55 2.80
C TRP A 66 11.58 -13.42 2.80
N GLU A 67 10.43 -12.84 3.16
CA GLU A 67 9.14 -13.52 3.20
C GLU A 67 8.29 -13.02 2.02
N THR A 68 7.67 -13.96 1.29
CA THR A 68 6.87 -13.68 0.08
C THR A 68 5.41 -14.00 0.32
#